data_AF-A0A8T6DK67-F1
#
_entry.id   AF-A0A8T6DK67-F1
#
_cell.length_a   1.000
_cell.length_b   1.000
_cell.length_c   1.000
_cell.angle_alpha   90.00
_cell.angle_beta   90.00
_cell.angle_gamma   90.00
#
_symmetry.space_group_name_H-M   'P 1'
#
loop_
_entity.id
_entity.type
_entity.pdbx_description
1 polymer ?
#
loop_
_entity_poly.entity_id
_entity_poly.type
_entity_poly.pdbx_seq_one_letter_code
_entity_poly.pdbx_strand_id
1 'polypeptide(L)'
;MEAAYAGATRTVQHPGGKRLEVRIPPGVESGARIHVDPKRDGVGEFNLVVTIAPHAVFERAGDDVRFTARVPLLDAVLGGETQAPTLGGKSVAVRIPPGTQNGRVIRLRGKGMPKPGGGH
;
A
#
# COMPACT_ATOMS: atom_id res chain seq x y z
N MET A 1 0.41 5.59 1.55
CA MET A 1 0.20 4.15 1.31
C MET A 1 -0.32 3.86 -0.11
N GLU A 2 -1.38 4.53 -0.57
CA GLU A 2 -1.94 4.33 -1.92
C GLU A 2 -0.91 4.55 -3.05
N ALA A 3 -0.10 5.62 -2.96
CA ALA A 3 0.99 5.85 -3.90
C ALA A 3 2.05 4.74 -3.90
N ALA A 4 2.27 4.07 -2.77
CA ALA A 4 3.15 2.91 -2.70
C ALA A 4 2.49 1.67 -3.32
N TYR A 5 1.16 1.55 -3.26
CA TYR A 5 0.41 0.48 -3.93
C TYR A 5 0.42 0.64 -5.46
N ALA A 6 0.04 1.81 -5.97
CA ALA A 6 -0.07 2.05 -7.41
C ALA A 6 1.28 2.33 -8.10
N GLY A 7 2.30 2.70 -7.33
CA GLY A 7 3.46 3.42 -7.83
C GLY A 7 3.12 4.89 -8.04
N ALA A 8 4.15 5.73 -8.11
CA ALA A 8 3.94 7.16 -8.27
C ALA A 8 5.14 7.81 -8.95
N THR A 9 4.89 8.95 -9.58
CA THR A 9 5.95 9.85 -9.99
C THR A 9 5.96 11.06 -9.07
N ARG A 10 7.14 11.44 -8.57
CA ARG A 10 7.30 12.54 -7.62
C ARG A 10 8.39 13.49 -8.10
N THR A 11 8.07 14.79 -8.10
CA THR A 11 9.08 15.82 -8.29
C THR A 11 9.82 16.04 -6.97
N VAL A 12 11.13 15.87 -6.99
CA VAL A 12 12.03 16.17 -5.85
C VAL A 12 12.92 17.35 -6.21
N GLN A 13 13.28 18.16 -5.23
CA GLN A 13 14.25 19.23 -5.41
C GLN A 13 15.61 18.74 -4.94
N HIS A 14 16.58 18.73 -5.84
CA HIS A 14 17.98 18.46 -5.51
C HIS A 14 18.54 19.65 -4.70
N PRO A 15 19.45 19.43 -3.73
CA PRO A 15 20.11 20.50 -3.00
C PRO A 15 20.75 21.59 -3.88
N GLY A 16 21.23 21.23 -5.06
CA GLY A 16 21.71 22.15 -6.10
C GLY A 16 20.62 22.91 -6.87
N GLY A 17 19.38 22.98 -6.35
CA GLY A 17 18.29 23.83 -6.86
C GLY A 17 17.45 23.24 -8.00
N LYS A 18 17.96 22.25 -8.74
CA LYS A 18 17.22 21.59 -9.84
C LYS A 18 16.07 20.71 -9.33
N ARG A 19 14.96 20.68 -10.07
CA ARG A 19 13.80 19.82 -9.81
C ARG A 19 13.88 18.60 -10.72
N LEU A 20 13.68 17.42 -10.14
CA LEU A 20 13.88 16.13 -10.81
C LEU A 20 12.61 15.30 -10.66
N GLU A 21 12.21 14.64 -11.74
CA GLU A 21 11.08 13.74 -11.73
C GLU A 21 11.55 12.31 -11.48
N VAL A 22 11.12 11.75 -10.34
CA VAL A 22 11.53 10.41 -9.91
C VAL A 22 10.34 9.47 -9.92
N ARG A 23 10.52 8.34 -10.61
CA ARG A 23 9.55 7.26 -10.63
C ARG A 23 9.79 6.33 -9.44
N ILE A 24 8.75 6.15 -8.64
CA ILE A 24 8.69 5.24 -7.51
C ILE A 24 7.87 4.02 -7.95
N PRO A 25 8.46 2.81 -7.95
CA PRO A 25 7.74 1.61 -8.39
C PRO A 25 6.59 1.24 -7.44
N PRO A 26 5.56 0.56 -7.94
CA PRO A 26 4.54 -0.04 -7.10
C PRO A 26 5.17 -1.08 -6.17
N GLY A 27 4.62 -1.21 -4.96
CA GLY A 27 5.08 -2.13 -3.93
C GLY A 27 6.22 -1.62 -3.06
N VAL A 28 6.79 -0.44 -3.37
CA VAL A 28 7.96 0.10 -2.66
C VAL A 28 7.76 0.10 -1.14
N GLU A 29 8.79 -0.29 -0.39
CA GLU A 29 8.76 -0.27 1.08
C GLU A 29 9.37 1.00 1.67
N SER A 30 9.02 1.31 2.92
CA SER A 30 9.74 2.33 3.68
C SER A 30 11.20 1.89 3.86
N GLY A 31 12.15 2.81 3.67
CA GLY A 31 13.58 2.54 3.67
C GLY A 31 14.15 2.15 2.29
N ALA A 32 13.30 1.92 1.28
CA ALA A 32 13.77 1.62 -0.06
C ALA A 32 14.63 2.75 -0.63
N ARG A 33 15.74 2.40 -1.27
CA ARG A 33 16.67 3.33 -1.92
C ARG A 33 16.40 3.37 -3.41
N ILE A 34 16.12 4.56 -3.93
CA ILE A 34 15.96 4.80 -5.36
C ILE A 34 17.20 5.56 -5.83
N HIS A 35 18.00 4.92 -6.66
CA HIS A 35 19.13 5.53 -7.34
C HIS A 35 18.63 6.38 -8.50
N VAL A 36 19.12 7.61 -8.60
CA VAL A 36 18.80 8.53 -9.70
C VAL A 36 20.05 8.69 -10.56
N ASP A 37 19.97 8.27 -11.83
CA ASP A 37 21.10 8.30 -12.75
C ASP A 37 21.50 9.77 -13.06
N PRO A 38 22.78 10.14 -12.84
CA PRO A 38 23.26 11.51 -13.02
C PRO A 38 23.11 12.06 -14.44
N LYS A 39 23.04 11.18 -15.45
CA LYS A 39 23.00 11.58 -16.86
C LYS A 39 21.67 12.19 -17.28
N ARG A 40 20.62 12.06 -16.47
CA ARG A 40 19.28 12.52 -16.84
C ARG A 40 19.14 14.05 -16.76
N ASP A 41 19.85 14.71 -15.84
CA ASP A 41 19.62 16.13 -15.53
C ASP A 41 20.90 16.93 -15.20
N GLY A 42 22.09 16.33 -15.40
CA GLY A 42 23.37 16.96 -15.07
C GLY A 42 23.48 17.29 -13.58
N VAL A 43 22.87 16.43 -12.76
CA VAL A 43 22.95 16.42 -11.30
C VAL A 43 23.80 15.22 -10.96
N GLY A 44 24.73 15.32 -10.02
CA GLY A 44 25.57 14.18 -9.63
C GLY A 44 24.74 12.98 -9.16
N GLU A 45 25.39 11.83 -8.96
CA GLU A 45 24.70 10.65 -8.45
C GLU A 45 24.14 10.90 -7.04
N PHE A 46 22.89 10.52 -6.81
CA PHE A 46 22.31 10.53 -5.47
C PHE A 46 21.27 9.42 -5.28
N ASN A 47 21.02 9.11 -4.01
CA ASN A 47 20.01 8.14 -3.60
C ASN A 47 18.88 8.84 -2.85
N LEU A 48 17.66 8.41 -3.13
CA LEU A 48 16.47 8.81 -2.37
C LEU A 48 16.05 7.67 -1.47
N VAL A 49 15.76 7.98 -0.20
CA VAL A 49 15.16 7.03 0.74
C VAL A 49 13.66 7.29 0.80
N VAL A 50 12.87 6.28 0.50
CA VAL A 50 11.41 6.37 0.53
C VAL A 50 10.91 6.17 1.94
N THR A 51 10.02 7.04 2.42
CA THR A 51 9.29 6.86 3.67
C THR A 51 7.80 6.89 3.38
N ILE A 52 7.08 5.83 3.75
CA ILE A 52 5.63 5.77 3.59
C ILE A 52 4.98 6.32 4.85
N ALA A 53 4.21 7.40 4.70
CA ALA A 53 3.42 7.96 5.79
C ALA A 53 2.39 6.94 6.31
N PRO A 54 2.12 6.92 7.63
CA PRO A 54 1.01 6.15 8.21
C PRO A 54 -0.31 6.43 7.50
N HIS A 55 -1.15 5.41 7.39
CA HIS A 55 -2.46 5.52 6.75
C HIS A 55 -3.57 5.44 7.80
N ALA A 56 -4.62 6.25 7.64
CA ALA A 56 -5.69 6.36 8.65
C ALA A 56 -6.51 5.07 8.80
N VAL A 57 -6.59 4.26 7.74
CA VAL A 57 -7.46 3.08 7.66
C VAL A 57 -6.70 1.77 7.57
N PHE A 58 -5.49 1.81 7.00
CA PHE A 58 -4.76 0.61 6.59
C PHE A 58 -3.43 0.53 7.32
N GLU A 59 -3.05 -0.67 7.71
CA GLU A 59 -1.73 -0.97 8.23
C GLU A 59 -1.02 -1.90 7.26
N ARG A 60 0.22 -1.59 6.90
CA ARG A 60 1.04 -2.46 6.05
C ARG A 60 1.96 -3.30 6.92
N ALA A 61 1.95 -4.60 6.69
CA ALA A 61 2.87 -5.57 7.29
C ALA A 61 3.54 -6.39 6.17
N GLY A 62 4.72 -5.94 5.72
CA GLY A 62 5.36 -6.50 4.52
C GLY A 62 4.47 -6.35 3.28
N ASP A 63 4.14 -7.47 2.64
CA ASP A 63 3.23 -7.50 1.49
C ASP A 63 1.74 -7.54 1.88
N ASP A 64 1.43 -7.78 3.15
CA ASP A 64 0.04 -7.80 3.62
C ASP A 64 -0.44 -6.40 4.01
N VAL A 65 -1.73 -6.15 3.77
CA VAL A 65 -2.44 -4.94 4.19
C VAL A 65 -3.57 -5.36 5.11
N ARG A 66 -3.62 -4.75 6.29
CA ARG A 66 -4.62 -5.02 7.32
C ARG A 66 -5.57 -3.83 7.45
N PHE A 67 -6.83 -4.16 7.69
CA PHE A 67 -7.89 -3.22 8.02
C PHE A 67 -8.81 -3.90 9.04
N THR A 68 -9.32 -3.13 9.98
CA THR A 68 -10.29 -3.61 10.98
C THR A 68 -11.70 -3.28 10.52
N ALA A 69 -12.44 -4.30 10.08
CA ALA A 69 -13.83 -4.15 9.69
C ALA A 69 -14.75 -4.05 10.91
N ARG A 70 -15.74 -3.17 10.84
CA ARG A 70 -16.87 -3.18 11.76
C ARG A 70 -17.97 -4.05 11.17
N VAL A 71 -18.34 -5.10 11.90
CA VAL A 71 -19.35 -6.07 11.47
C VAL A 71 -20.53 -5.98 12.45
N PRO A 72 -21.78 -5.87 11.97
CA PRO A 72 -22.95 -5.96 12.82
C PRO A 72 -22.98 -7.27 13.62
N LEU A 73 -23.41 -7.20 14.88
CA LEU A 73 -23.44 -8.39 15.75
C LEU A 73 -24.27 -9.53 15.14
N LEU A 74 -25.40 -9.20 14.52
CA LEU A 74 -26.26 -10.20 13.88
C LEU A 74 -25.53 -10.96 12.76
N ASP A 75 -24.78 -10.25 11.91
CA ASP A 75 -24.01 -10.87 10.83
C ASP A 75 -22.85 -11.71 11.38
N ALA A 76 -22.24 -11.30 12.50
CA ALA A 76 -21.20 -12.08 13.16
C ALA A 76 -21.76 -13.38 13.76
N VAL A 77 -22.97 -13.35 14.33
CA VAL A 77 -23.61 -14.52 14.97
C VAL A 77 -24.22 -15.46 13.93
N LEU A 78 -25.04 -14.95 13.02
CA LEU A 78 -25.82 -15.73 12.06
C LEU A 78 -25.10 -15.95 10.73
N GLY A 79 -24.01 -15.23 10.50
CA GLY A 79 -23.36 -15.14 9.20
C GLY A 79 -23.99 -14.06 8.34
N GLY A 80 -23.21 -13.54 7.41
CA GLY A 80 -23.64 -12.43 6.56
C GLY A 80 -22.55 -12.00 5.57
N GLU A 81 -22.66 -10.77 5.12
CA GLU A 81 -21.70 -10.14 4.21
C GLU A 81 -21.41 -8.71 4.66
N THR A 82 -20.15 -8.31 4.57
CA THR A 82 -19.73 -6.91 4.79
C THR A 82 -18.85 -6.45 3.63
N GLN A 83 -18.59 -5.15 3.53
CA GLN A 83 -17.67 -4.60 2.55
C GLN A 83 -16.35 -4.21 3.21
N ALA A 84 -15.23 -4.61 2.59
CA ALA A 84 -13.90 -4.16 2.96
C ALA A 84 -13.35 -3.22 1.88
N PRO A 85 -12.86 -2.01 2.24
CA PRO A 85 -12.17 -1.14 1.30
C PRO A 85 -10.84 -1.78 0.87
N THR A 86 -10.36 -1.43 -0.32
CA THR A 86 -9.04 -1.85 -0.80
C THR A 86 -8.20 -0.63 -1.21
N LEU A 87 -6.87 -0.79 -1.23
CA LEU A 87 -5.96 0.26 -1.71
C LEU A 87 -6.15 0.60 -3.20
N GLY A 88 -6.84 -0.25 -3.97
CA GLY A 88 -7.21 0.03 -5.37
C GLY A 88 -8.49 0.86 -5.51
N GLY A 89 -9.06 1.36 -4.42
CA GLY A 89 -10.25 2.23 -4.41
C GLY A 89 -11.60 1.51 -4.55
N LYS A 90 -11.62 0.23 -4.94
CA LYS A 90 -12.85 -0.58 -5.01
C LYS A 90 -13.03 -1.38 -3.72
N SER A 91 -14.22 -1.32 -3.12
CA SER A 91 -14.58 -2.22 -2.02
C SER A 91 -14.83 -3.63 -2.53
N VAL A 92 -14.57 -4.62 -1.69
CA VAL A 92 -14.86 -6.04 -1.98
C VAL A 92 -15.81 -6.59 -0.93
N ALA A 93 -16.74 -7.43 -1.40
CA ALA A 93 -17.62 -8.21 -0.54
C ALA A 93 -16.79 -9.24 0.25
N VAL A 94 -17.05 -9.32 1.54
CA VAL A 94 -16.41 -10.25 2.48
C VAL A 94 -17.51 -11.03 3.18
N ARG A 95 -17.54 -12.34 2.93
CA ARG A 95 -18.42 -13.26 3.63
C ARG A 95 -17.98 -13.39 5.09
N ILE A 96 -18.93 -13.20 6.00
CA ILE A 96 -18.75 -13.40 7.43
C ILE A 96 -19.34 -14.77 7.80
N PRO A 97 -18.51 -15.73 8.25
CA PRO A 97 -19.03 -16.99 8.76
C PRO A 97 -19.89 -16.80 10.02
N PRO A 98 -20.91 -17.64 10.24
CA PRO A 98 -21.65 -17.64 11.50
C PRO A 98 -20.73 -17.94 12.69
N GLY A 99 -21.02 -17.32 13.84
CA GLY A 99 -20.21 -17.43 15.04
C GLY A 99 -18.84 -16.75 14.98
N THR A 100 -18.63 -15.79 14.06
CA THR A 100 -17.38 -15.04 13.95
C THR A 100 -17.10 -14.25 15.23
N GLN A 101 -15.94 -14.52 15.84
CA GLN A 101 -15.48 -13.85 17.06
C GLN A 101 -14.72 -12.55 16.76
N ASN A 102 -14.65 -11.65 17.74
CA ASN A 102 -13.79 -10.47 17.67
C ASN A 102 -12.32 -10.86 17.43
N GLY A 103 -11.63 -10.07 16.62
CA GLY A 103 -10.23 -10.33 16.26
C GLY A 103 -10.02 -11.48 15.27
N ARG A 104 -11.09 -12.16 14.81
CA ARG A 104 -10.97 -13.16 13.73
C ARG A 104 -10.39 -12.51 12.48
N VAL A 105 -9.31 -13.10 11.97
CA VAL A 105 -8.69 -12.66 10.72
C VAL A 105 -9.30 -13.41 9.53
N ILE A 106 -9.84 -12.66 8.58
CA ILE A 106 -10.32 -13.19 7.29
C ILE A 106 -9.35 -12.72 6.20
N ARG A 107 -8.69 -13.66 5.52
CA ARG A 107 -7.68 -13.34 4.50
C ARG A 107 -8.33 -13.16 3.14
N LEU A 108 -8.12 -11.99 2.54
CA LEU A 108 -8.51 -11.68 1.16
C LEU A 108 -7.29 -11.85 0.24
N ARG A 109 -7.20 -12.98 -0.46
CA ARG A 109 -6.05 -13.28 -1.34
C ARG A 109 -5.95 -12.25 -2.47
N GLY A 110 -4.74 -11.80 -2.76
CA GLY A 110 -4.46 -10.84 -3.83
C GLY A 110 -4.91 -9.40 -3.54
N LYS A 111 -5.21 -9.05 -2.28
CA LYS A 111 -5.63 -7.70 -1.85
C LYS A 111 -4.59 -6.98 -0.98
N GLY A 112 -3.36 -7.49 -0.95
CA GLY A 112 -2.21 -6.86 -0.29
C GLY A 112 -1.46 -5.89 -1.21
N MET A 113 -0.21 -5.57 -0.87
CA MET A 113 0.70 -4.81 -1.72
C MET A 113 1.19 -5.64 -2.91
N PRO A 114 1.40 -5.03 -4.08
CA PRO A 114 2.07 -5.70 -5.20
C PRO A 114 3.56 -5.89 -4.90
N LYS A 115 4.17 -6.91 -5.49
CA LYS A 115 5.62 -7.13 -5.38
C LYS A 115 6.38 -6.18 -6.32
N PRO A 116 7.44 -5.50 -5.84
CA PRO A 116 8.35 -4.76 -6.71
C PRO A 116 9.01 -5.74 -7.72
N GLY A 117 8.92 -5.45 -9.01
CA GLY A 117 9.64 -6.21 -10.05
C GLY A 117 8.83 -7.26 -10.82
N GLY A 118 7.53 -7.42 -10.58
CA GLY A 118 6.64 -8.19 -11.44
C GLY A 118 6.80 -9.71 -11.33
N GLY A 119 5.90 -10.32 -10.56
CA GLY A 119 5.62 -11.75 -10.62
C GLY A 119 4.27 -11.98 -9.98
N HIS A 120 3.34 -12.54 -10.76
CA HIS A 120 1.97 -12.89 -10.35
C HIS A 120 1.94 -13.79 -9.12
#